data_AF-A0A942SGN0-F1
#
_entry.id   AF-A0A942SGN0-F1
#
_cell.length_a   1.000
_cell.length_b   1.000
_cell.length_c   1.000
_cell.angle_alpha   90.00
_cell.angle_beta   90.00
_cell.angle_gamma   90.00
#
_symmetry.space_group_name_H-M   'P 1'
#
loop_
_entity.id
_entity.type
_entity.pdbx_description
1 polymer ?
#
loop_
_entity_poly.entity_id
_entity_poly.type
_entity_poly.pdbx_seq_one_letter_code
_entity_poly.pdbx_strand_id
1 'polypeptide(L)' 'MSKPLIVDWKGLKKLGWCYSRAHTWRLMYDPQYEDSRFPACRKLGKHRNAHPVWKVSDVLAYFESHGLKVTEDWNAS' A
#
# COMPACT_ATOMS: atom_id res chain seq x y z
N MET A 1 9.84 -19.20 0.99
CA MET A 1 9.87 -18.12 -0.02
C MET A 1 10.09 -16.78 0.70
N SER A 2 11.00 -15.94 0.21
CA SER A 2 11.25 -14.62 0.81
C SER A 2 10.15 -13.64 0.38
N LYS A 3 9.38 -13.11 1.33
CA LYS A 3 8.39 -12.06 1.03
C LYS A 3 9.11 -10.79 0.57
N PRO A 4 8.63 -10.09 -0.46
CA PRO A 4 9.24 -8.85 -0.90
C PRO A 4 9.11 -7.77 0.19
N LEU A 5 10.14 -6.92 0.31
CA LEU A 5 10.15 -5.84 1.31
C LEU A 5 9.32 -4.63 0.89
N ILE A 6 9.01 -4.53 -0.40
CA ILE A 6 8.23 -3.44 -0.99
C ILE A 6 7.18 -3.97 -1.95
N VAL A 7 6.09 -3.23 -2.10
CA VAL A 7 5.04 -3.44 -3.11
C VAL A 7 4.84 -2.20 -3.95
N ASP A 8 4.61 -2.39 -5.24
CA ASP A 8 4.10 -1.35 -6.13
C ASP A 8 2.56 -1.38 -6.14
N TRP A 9 1.95 -0.58 -7.02
CA TRP A 9 0.49 -0.55 -7.16
C TRP A 9 -0.12 -1.92 -7.51
N LYS A 10 0.57 -2.74 -8.32
CA LYS A 10 0.07 -4.07 -8.69
C LYS A 10 0.12 -5.02 -7.50
N GLY A 11 1.22 -5.00 -6.75
CA GLY A 11 1.37 -5.74 -5.49
C GLY A 11 0.32 -5.34 -4.46
N LEU A 12 0.06 -4.05 -4.31
CA LEU A 12 -0.99 -3.55 -3.42
C LEU A 12 -2.38 -4.06 -3.81
N LYS A 13 -2.69 -4.13 -5.11
CA LYS A 13 -3.94 -4.74 -5.60
C LYS A 13 -3.98 -6.26 -5.32
N LYS A 14 -2.87 -6.98 -5.49
CA LYS A 14 -2.74 -8.40 -5.14
C LYS A 14 -2.85 -8.68 -3.64
N LEU A 15 -2.60 -7.69 -2.79
CA LEU A 15 -2.81 -7.77 -1.34
C LEU A 15 -4.30 -7.64 -0.96
N GLY A 16 -5.18 -7.27 -1.89
CA GLY A 16 -6.60 -7.08 -1.63
C GLY A 16 -7.04 -5.63 -1.52
N TRP A 17 -6.17 -4.66 -1.81
CA TRP A 17 -6.53 -3.25 -1.73
C TRP A 17 -7.66 -2.90 -2.71
N CYS A 18 -8.79 -2.44 -2.20
CA CYS A 18 -10.01 -2.20 -3.00
C CYS A 18 -10.11 -0.78 -3.55
N TYR A 19 -9.39 0.19 -2.97
CA TYR A 19 -9.53 1.59 -3.33
C TYR A 19 -8.79 1.97 -4.63
N SER A 20 -9.29 3.04 -5.27
CA SER A 20 -8.64 3.64 -6.44
C SER A 20 -7.38 4.41 -6.04
N ARG A 21 -6.52 4.74 -7.01
CA ARG A 21 -5.32 5.55 -6.75
C ARG A 21 -5.68 6.89 -6.11
N ALA A 22 -6.67 7.59 -6.66
CA ALA A 22 -7.08 8.90 -6.15
C ALA A 22 -7.54 8.84 -4.69
N HIS A 23 -8.34 7.83 -4.33
CA HIS A 23 -8.76 7.63 -2.95
C HIS A 23 -7.58 7.25 -2.05
N THR A 24 -6.67 6.39 -2.52
CA THR A 24 -5.44 6.05 -1.79
C THR A 24 -4.59 7.29 -1.50
N TRP A 25 -4.49 8.23 -2.44
CA TRP A 25 -3.81 9.52 -2.21
C TRP A 25 -4.48 10.36 -1.13
N ARG A 26 -5.82 10.37 -1.05
CA ARG A 26 -6.51 11.04 0.05
C ARG A 26 -6.21 10.37 1.38
N LEU A 27 -6.29 9.04 1.46
CA LEU A 27 -5.96 8.29 2.68
C LEU A 27 -4.52 8.54 3.17
N MET A 28 -3.59 8.87 2.28
CA MET A 28 -2.20 9.16 2.66
C MET A 28 -1.98 10.60 3.15
N TYR A 29 -2.72 11.60 2.65
CA TYR A 29 -2.34 13.01 2.81
C TYR A 29 -3.47 13.96 3.19
N ASP A 30 -4.73 13.56 3.07
CA ASP A 30 -5.86 14.40 3.46
C ASP A 30 -5.89 14.52 5.00
N PRO A 31 -5.98 15.75 5.56
CA PRO A 31 -6.09 15.96 7.00
C PRO A 31 -7.23 15.19 7.65
N GLN A 32 -8.31 14.87 6.92
CA GLN A 32 -9.42 14.07 7.45
C GLN A 32 -8.99 12.69 7.97
N TYR A 33 -7.91 12.12 7.43
CA TYR A 33 -7.42 10.79 7.81
C TYR A 33 -6.21 10.83 8.73
N GLU A 34 -5.88 11.97 9.37
CA GLU A 34 -4.66 12.11 10.17
C GLU A 34 -4.42 11.00 11.19
N ASP A 35 -5.47 10.60 11.92
CA ASP A 35 -5.39 9.54 12.94
C ASP A 35 -5.38 8.11 12.37
N SER A 36 -5.64 7.95 11.06
CA SER A 36 -5.79 6.65 10.39
C SER A 36 -5.19 6.67 8.98
N ARG A 37 -4.06 7.35 8.78
CA ARG A 37 -3.45 7.52 7.45
C ARG A 37 -2.99 6.19 6.87
N PHE A 38 -3.24 6.01 5.58
CA PHE A 38 -2.56 4.98 4.81
C PHE A 38 -1.06 5.30 4.71
N PRO A 39 -0.16 4.30 4.72
CA PRO A 39 1.28 4.56 4.66
C PRO A 39 1.65 5.39 3.44
N ALA A 40 2.48 6.43 3.67
CA ALA A 40 2.96 7.28 2.59
C ALA A 40 3.81 6.48 1.59
N CYS A 41 3.57 6.70 0.30
CA CYS A 41 4.36 6.05 -0.74
C CYS A 41 5.71 6.75 -0.94
N ARG A 42 6.69 6.00 -1.45
CA ARG A 42 7.96 6.56 -1.93
C ARG A 42 8.22 6.14 -3.38
N LYS A 43 9.12 6.84 -4.06
CA LYS A 43 9.57 6.49 -5.41
C LYS A 43 10.97 5.91 -5.33
N LEU A 44 11.23 4.84 -6.09
CA LEU A 44 12.59 4.28 -6.22
C LEU A 44 13.42 5.05 -7.27
N GLY A 45 12.76 5.56 -8.31
CA GLY A 45 13.37 6.39 -9.35
C GLY A 45 13.19 7.89 -9.09
N LYS A 46 14.13 8.70 -9.58
CA LYS A 46 14.07 10.17 -9.51
C LYS A 46 13.14 10.81 -10.54
N HIS A 47 12.73 10.05 -11.57
CA HIS A 47 11.88 10.58 -12.64
C HIS A 47 10.44 10.79 -12.19
N ARG A 48 9.76 11.80 -12.75
CA ARG A 48 8.40 12.20 -12.35
C ARG A 48 7.40 11.03 -12.40
N ASN A 49 7.56 10.16 -13.40
CA ASN A 49 6.70 9.00 -13.66
C ASN A 49 7.11 7.74 -12.87
N ALA A 50 8.05 7.83 -11.92
CA ALA A 50 8.48 6.67 -11.15
C ALA A 50 7.30 6.12 -10.35
N HIS A 51 7.15 4.80 -10.41
CA HIS A 51 6.05 4.11 -9.75
C HIS A 51 6.16 4.30 -8.23
N PRO A 52 5.05 4.66 -7.56
CA PRO A 52 5.01 4.68 -6.11
C PRO A 52 5.12 3.25 -5.58
N VAL A 53 5.90 3.09 -4.52
CA VAL A 53 6.06 1.85 -3.78
C VAL A 53 5.84 2.10 -2.29
N TRP A 54 5.43 1.05 -1.59
CA TRP A 54 5.23 1.03 -0.14
C TRP A 54 6.07 -0.08 0.48
N LYS A 55 6.45 0.09 1.76
CA LYS A 55 6.98 -1.03 2.53
C LYS A 55 5.85 -2.02 2.81
N VAL A 56 6.11 -3.30 2.63
CA VAL A 56 5.11 -4.34 2.88
C VAL A 56 4.69 -4.36 4.35
N SER A 57 5.63 -4.21 5.27
CA SER A 57 5.36 -4.15 6.71
C SER A 57 4.29 -3.12 7.07
N ASP A 58 4.40 -1.91 6.52
CA ASP A 58 3.55 -0.78 6.88
C ASP A 58 2.15 -0.97 6.31
N VAL A 59 2.04 -1.51 5.10
CA VAL A 59 0.76 -1.87 4.48
C VAL A 59 0.07 -2.97 5.28
N LEU A 60 0.80 -4.01 5.70
CA LEU A 60 0.23 -5.09 6.49
C LEU A 60 -0.22 -4.60 7.87
N ALA A 61 0.57 -3.76 8.54
CA ALA A 61 0.18 -3.15 9.81
C ALA A 61 -1.08 -2.29 9.67
N TYR A 62 -1.20 -1.51 8.59
CA TYR A 62 -2.42 -0.76 8.29
C TYR A 62 -3.62 -1.69 8.07
N PHE A 63 -3.44 -2.79 7.33
CA PHE A 63 -4.51 -3.74 7.07
C PHE A 63 -5.02 -4.33 8.39
N GLU A 64 -4.10 -4.78 9.24
CA GLU A 64 -4.40 -5.32 10.56
C GLU A 64 -5.17 -4.31 11.43
N SER A 65 -4.67 -3.07 11.53
CA SER A 65 -5.31 -2.04 12.37
C SER A 65 -6.70 -1.61 11.89
N HIS A 66 -7.01 -1.83 10.61
CA HIS A 66 -8.29 -1.50 9.99
C HIS A 66 -9.19 -2.72 9.75
N GLY A 67 -8.78 -3.91 10.21
CA GLY A 67 -9.55 -5.15 10.03
C GLY A 67 -9.64 -5.62 8.57
N LEU A 68 -8.75 -5.14 7.70
CA LEU A 68 -8.65 -5.56 6.29
C LEU A 68 -7.93 -6.90 6.19
N LYS A 69 -8.44 -7.79 5.34
CA LYS A 69 -7.83 -9.10 5.08
C LYS A 69 -6.88 -9.02 3.89
N VAL A 70 -5.73 -9.67 4.03
CA VAL A 70 -4.82 -9.91 2.90
C VAL A 70 -5.37 -11.07 2.06
N THR A 71 -5.49 -10.88 0.76
CA THR A 71 -5.96 -11.91 -0.17
C THR A 71 -4.95 -13.05 -0.32
N GLU A 72 -5.45 -14.27 -0.51
CA GLU A 72 -4.63 -15.50 -0.65
C GLU A 72 -3.62 -15.41 -1.81
N ASP A 73 -3.96 -14.68 -2.87
CA ASP A 73 -3.12 -14.41 -4.04
C ASP A 73 -1.73 -13.84 -3.69
N TRP A 74 -1.62 -13.13 -2.55
CA TRP A 74 -0.34 -12.61 -2.08
C TRP A 74 0.56 -13.70 -1.49
N ASN A 75 -0.02 -14.70 -0.84
CA ASN A 75 0.73 -15.79 -0.22
C ASN A 75 1.13 -16.88 -1.24
N ALA A 76 0.58 -16.84 -2.45
CA ALA A 76 0.84 -17.80 -3.53
C ALA A 76 2.00 -17.40 -4.46
N SER A 77 2.63 -16.23 -4.27
CA SER A 77 3.75 -15.72 -5.09
C SER A 77 5.13 -15.91 -4.43
#